data_AF-A0A2K3D9H2-F1
#
_entry.id   AF-A0A2K3D9H2-F1
#
_cell.length_a   1.000
_cell.length_b   1.000
_cell.length_c   1.000
_cell.angle_alpha   90.00
_cell.angle_beta   90.00
_cell.angle_gamma   90.00
#
_symmetry.space_group_name_H-M   'P 1'
#
loop_
_entity.id
_entity.type
_entity.pdbx_description
1 polymer ?
#
loop_
_entity_poly.entity_id
_entity_poly.type
_entity_poly.pdbx_seq_one_letter_code
_entity_poly.pdbx_strand_id
1 'polypeptide(L)'
;MDIDLPSLAAGQHRASLEEELGAVFAGLLADSKGAKDVVADIHEVCARRAEALRLEAAEQLHRPARHMALKAVADEMEAQAATWQLLFCLHCDEAAPAGEGGSVVRDAGGALLYRQRLADAVASEPELARCARVVAWLESLAEEAQRRGGGGGAGGGGGGAGGGGGGASFQPLEALWYETKTEMRAGTGSVVSELDPDAPSRTGRPLHPGNARSQERLMGRVWQLLRAGKTPEVLELCAAVGQPWRAAALGGGGPWGALPVGAAAAEADEAVGEDVQAEELADEVSNGAGTLLALWRWAALQAASGGGGGGADGAFRLERAVFGELGDSAAAAAPACGTWEDFAWSYCSYPLLPNISCLNPVISILRRAVPHIPPPTDFTS
;
A
#
# COMPACT_ATOMS: atom_id res chain seq x y z
N MET A 1 -19.84 3.54 26.85
CA MET A 1 -20.78 4.21 25.90
C MET A 1 -21.84 3.19 25.57
N ASP A 2 -23.01 3.29 26.22
CA ASP A 2 -24.15 2.43 25.89
C ASP A 2 -24.87 3.00 24.67
N ILE A 3 -24.53 2.47 23.50
CA ILE A 3 -25.36 2.66 22.31
C ILE A 3 -26.46 1.60 22.41
N ASP A 4 -27.65 2.04 22.80
CA ASP A 4 -28.87 1.21 22.84
C ASP A 4 -29.18 0.66 21.44
N LEU A 5 -28.67 -0.54 21.15
CA LEU A 5 -29.10 -1.32 20.01
C LEU A 5 -30.55 -1.79 20.28
N PRO A 6 -31.49 -1.65 19.33
CA PRO A 6 -32.85 -2.12 19.52
C PRO A 6 -32.86 -3.61 19.86
N SER A 7 -33.55 -3.97 20.96
CA SER A 7 -33.47 -5.24 21.66
C SER A 7 -33.35 -6.47 20.76
N LEU A 8 -32.38 -7.34 21.08
CA LEU A 8 -32.27 -8.70 20.52
C LEU A 8 -33.55 -9.50 20.79
N ALA A 9 -33.85 -10.45 19.90
CA ALA A 9 -34.93 -11.41 20.10
C ALA A 9 -34.70 -12.20 21.41
N ALA A 10 -35.77 -12.44 22.16
CA ALA A 10 -35.72 -13.11 23.46
C ALA A 10 -35.06 -14.49 23.36
N GLY A 11 -33.92 -14.70 24.02
CA GLY A 11 -33.32 -16.02 24.24
C GLY A 11 -31.82 -16.17 23.97
N GLN A 12 -31.12 -15.17 23.43
CA GLN A 12 -29.67 -15.21 23.23
C GLN A 12 -28.96 -14.27 24.21
N HIS A 13 -28.40 -14.81 25.30
CA HIS A 13 -27.55 -14.04 26.20
C HIS A 13 -26.16 -13.93 25.57
N ARG A 14 -25.93 -12.88 24.78
CA ARG A 14 -24.58 -12.52 24.32
C ARG A 14 -23.87 -11.82 25.48
N ALA A 15 -22.61 -12.17 25.74
CA ALA A 15 -21.82 -11.47 26.73
C ALA A 15 -21.74 -9.97 26.37
N SER A 16 -21.85 -9.10 27.37
CA SER A 16 -21.70 -7.67 27.15
C SER A 16 -20.23 -7.37 26.77
N LEU A 17 -19.97 -6.22 26.12
CA LEU A 17 -18.60 -5.81 25.84
C LEU A 17 -17.81 -5.67 27.15
N GLU A 18 -18.46 -5.17 28.20
CA GLU A 18 -17.87 -5.01 29.53
C GLU A 18 -17.50 -6.35 30.18
N GLU A 19 -18.31 -7.39 29.99
CA GLU A 19 -18.02 -8.74 30.48
C GLU A 19 -16.81 -9.34 29.74
N GLU A 20 -16.77 -9.21 28.42
CA GLU A 20 -15.65 -9.71 27.61
C GLU A 20 -14.34 -8.98 27.95
N LEU A 21 -14.35 -7.65 28.04
CA LEU A 21 -13.17 -6.87 28.45
C LEU A 21 -12.81 -7.11 29.92
N GLY A 22 -13.80 -7.26 30.79
CA GLY A 22 -13.60 -7.61 32.20
C GLY A 22 -12.86 -8.94 32.36
N ALA A 23 -13.15 -9.93 31.50
CA ALA A 23 -12.43 -11.20 31.49
C ALA A 23 -10.96 -11.05 31.07
N VAL A 24 -10.66 -10.15 30.12
CA VAL A 24 -9.27 -9.83 29.74
C VAL A 24 -8.51 -9.21 30.90
N PHE A 25 -9.09 -8.20 31.56
CA PHE A 25 -8.47 -7.54 32.71
C PHE A 25 -8.35 -8.46 33.94
N ALA A 26 -9.25 -9.41 34.12
CA ALA A 26 -9.11 -10.43 35.16
C ALA A 26 -7.82 -11.25 34.97
N GLY A 27 -7.44 -11.55 33.73
CA GLY A 27 -6.18 -12.20 33.40
C GLY A 27 -4.94 -11.38 33.81
N LEU A 28 -5.00 -10.06 33.63
CA LEU A 28 -3.96 -9.12 34.08
C LEU A 28 -3.87 -9.05 35.60
N LEU A 29 -5.02 -8.90 36.28
CA LEU A 29 -5.09 -8.80 37.75
C LEU A 29 -4.67 -10.10 38.44
N ALA A 30 -4.80 -11.24 37.77
CA ALA A 30 -4.35 -12.54 38.24
C ALA A 30 -2.88 -12.84 37.90
N ASP A 31 -2.13 -11.88 37.33
CA ASP A 31 -0.75 -12.05 36.83
C ASP A 31 -0.57 -13.23 35.85
N SER A 32 -1.65 -13.63 35.18
CA SER A 32 -1.64 -14.74 34.21
C SER A 32 -1.31 -14.29 32.79
N LYS A 33 -1.43 -12.99 32.52
CA LYS A 33 -1.18 -12.35 31.22
C LYS A 33 -0.36 -11.07 31.43
N GLY A 34 0.60 -10.83 30.55
CA GLY A 34 1.35 -9.57 30.53
C GLY A 34 0.58 -8.44 29.86
N ALA A 35 1.09 -7.20 29.96
CA ALA A 35 0.48 -6.04 29.33
C ALA A 35 0.37 -6.18 27.80
N LYS A 36 1.36 -6.81 27.16
CA LYS A 36 1.35 -7.14 25.73
C LYS A 36 0.17 -8.04 25.35
N ASP A 37 -0.04 -9.10 26.11
CA ASP A 37 -1.12 -10.06 25.87
C ASP A 37 -2.49 -9.39 26.03
N VAL A 38 -2.64 -8.52 27.05
CA VAL A 38 -3.87 -7.76 27.29
C VAL A 38 -4.19 -6.82 26.13
N VAL A 39 -3.20 -6.08 25.61
CA VAL A 39 -3.40 -5.19 24.46
C VAL A 39 -3.85 -5.99 23.23
N ALA A 40 -3.21 -7.14 22.97
CA ALA A 40 -3.59 -8.03 21.88
C ALA A 40 -5.01 -8.63 22.05
N ASP A 41 -5.34 -9.11 23.26
CA ASP A 41 -6.65 -9.65 23.57
C ASP A 41 -7.77 -8.62 23.38
N ILE A 42 -7.56 -7.36 23.79
CA ILE A 42 -8.57 -6.30 23.62
C ILE A 42 -8.80 -6.04 22.12
N HIS A 43 -7.73 -5.97 21.33
CA HIS A 43 -7.83 -5.90 19.86
C HIS A 43 -8.69 -7.05 19.32
N GLU A 44 -8.41 -8.30 19.71
CA GLU A 44 -9.16 -9.47 19.25
C GLU A 44 -10.64 -9.44 19.65
N VAL A 45 -10.96 -9.00 20.87
CA VAL A 45 -12.34 -8.81 21.33
C VAL A 45 -13.07 -7.80 20.45
N CYS A 46 -12.47 -6.63 20.21
CA CYS A 46 -13.06 -5.58 19.37
C CYS A 46 -13.23 -6.05 17.92
N ALA A 47 -12.21 -6.67 17.32
CA ALA A 47 -12.23 -7.16 15.94
C ALA A 47 -13.31 -8.24 15.72
N ARG A 48 -13.35 -9.26 16.59
CA ARG A 48 -14.37 -10.32 16.56
C ARG A 48 -15.78 -9.77 16.72
N ARG A 49 -15.96 -8.74 17.57
CA ARG A 49 -17.27 -8.11 17.77
C ARG A 49 -17.70 -7.30 16.55
N ALA A 50 -16.78 -6.59 15.91
CA ALA A 50 -17.03 -5.88 14.65
C ALA A 50 -17.49 -6.84 13.54
N GLU A 51 -16.81 -7.98 13.37
CA GLU A 51 -17.18 -9.00 12.40
C GLU A 51 -18.58 -9.58 12.66
N ALA A 52 -18.86 -9.97 13.91
CA ALA A 52 -20.16 -10.50 14.29
C ALA A 52 -21.31 -9.48 14.08
N LEU A 53 -21.07 -8.19 14.32
CA LEU A 53 -22.06 -7.14 14.05
C LEU A 53 -22.29 -6.94 12.55
N ARG A 54 -21.26 -7.11 11.70
CA ARG A 54 -21.40 -7.05 10.24
C ARG A 54 -22.19 -8.22 9.69
N LEU A 55 -21.95 -9.43 10.19
CA LEU A 55 -22.74 -10.60 9.84
C LEU A 55 -24.21 -10.39 10.21
N GLU A 56 -24.50 -9.90 11.42
CA GLU A 56 -25.87 -9.57 11.82
C GLU A 56 -26.45 -8.47 10.92
N ALA A 57 -25.69 -7.42 10.60
CA ALA A 57 -26.15 -6.37 9.70
C ALA A 57 -26.55 -6.92 8.32
N ALA A 58 -25.80 -7.88 7.78
CA ALA A 58 -26.08 -8.52 6.50
C ALA A 58 -27.40 -9.32 6.51
N GLU A 59 -27.78 -9.90 7.66
CA GLU A 59 -29.09 -10.56 7.81
C GLU A 59 -30.27 -9.56 7.89
N GLN A 60 -29.98 -8.33 8.32
CA GLN A 60 -30.99 -7.28 8.54
C GLN A 60 -31.21 -6.37 7.32
N LEU A 61 -30.83 -6.78 6.10
CA LEU A 61 -31.05 -5.99 4.87
C LEU A 61 -32.52 -5.59 4.66
N HIS A 62 -33.46 -6.41 5.13
CA HIS A 62 -34.90 -6.13 5.08
C HIS A 62 -35.37 -5.04 6.07
N ARG A 63 -34.50 -4.61 7.00
CA ARG A 63 -34.74 -3.54 7.98
C ARG A 63 -33.62 -2.50 7.88
N PRO A 64 -33.73 -1.54 6.93
CA PRO A 64 -32.64 -0.61 6.64
C PRO A 64 -32.12 0.17 7.86
N ALA A 65 -33.02 0.63 8.74
CA ALA A 65 -32.61 1.35 9.96
C ALA A 65 -31.76 0.48 10.90
N ARG A 66 -32.13 -0.80 11.08
CA ARG A 66 -31.38 -1.74 11.92
C ARG A 66 -30.06 -2.13 11.26
N HIS A 67 -30.06 -2.42 9.96
CA HIS A 67 -28.85 -2.68 9.18
C HIS A 67 -27.84 -1.54 9.33
N MET A 68 -28.27 -0.29 9.12
CA MET A 68 -27.41 0.89 9.22
C MET A 68 -26.90 1.10 10.66
N ALA A 69 -27.74 0.88 11.68
CA ALA A 69 -27.32 0.98 13.08
C ALA A 69 -26.27 -0.07 13.45
N LEU A 70 -26.48 -1.33 13.08
CA LEU A 70 -25.52 -2.42 13.34
C LEU A 70 -24.19 -2.17 12.60
N LYS A 71 -24.26 -1.69 11.35
CA LYS A 71 -23.07 -1.31 10.59
C LYS A 71 -22.30 -0.19 11.28
N ALA A 72 -22.97 0.86 11.75
CA ALA A 72 -22.32 1.97 12.46
C ALA A 72 -21.61 1.50 13.74
N VAL A 73 -22.22 0.60 14.52
CA VAL A 73 -21.57 0.03 15.71
C VAL A 73 -20.40 -0.89 15.32
N ALA A 74 -20.51 -1.63 14.22
CA ALA A 74 -19.40 -2.45 13.74
C ALA A 74 -18.19 -1.59 13.32
N ASP A 75 -18.44 -0.47 12.64
CA ASP A 75 -17.39 0.46 12.21
C ASP A 75 -16.69 1.12 13.42
N GLU A 76 -17.44 1.44 14.48
CA GLU A 76 -16.87 1.92 15.76
C GLU A 76 -16.02 0.84 16.45
N MET A 77 -16.48 -0.42 16.50
CA MET A 77 -15.70 -1.52 17.06
C MET A 77 -14.42 -1.80 16.27
N GLU A 78 -14.46 -1.62 14.95
CA GLU A 78 -13.27 -1.71 14.10
C GLU A 78 -12.28 -0.57 14.37
N ALA A 79 -12.75 0.67 14.52
CA ALA A 79 -11.89 1.79 14.90
C ALA A 79 -11.20 1.57 16.26
N GLN A 80 -11.91 0.95 17.21
CA GLN A 80 -11.32 0.55 18.49
C GLN A 80 -10.28 -0.54 18.30
N ALA A 81 -10.57 -1.59 17.53
CA ALA A 81 -9.60 -2.64 17.22
C ALA A 81 -8.33 -2.04 16.58
N ALA A 82 -8.47 -1.20 15.56
CA ALA A 82 -7.37 -0.51 14.91
C ALA A 82 -6.52 0.31 15.89
N THR A 83 -7.15 0.98 16.86
CA THR A 83 -6.44 1.73 17.91
C THR A 83 -5.62 0.81 18.82
N TRP A 84 -6.17 -0.32 19.24
CA TRP A 84 -5.44 -1.30 20.07
C TRP A 84 -4.31 -1.99 19.29
N GLN A 85 -4.52 -2.25 18.00
CA GLN A 85 -3.46 -2.74 17.11
C GLN A 85 -2.32 -1.72 16.99
N LEU A 86 -2.63 -0.42 16.83
CA LEU A 86 -1.62 0.63 16.83
C LEU A 86 -0.81 0.66 18.13
N LEU A 87 -1.48 0.60 19.28
CA LEU A 87 -0.82 0.56 20.59
C LEU A 87 0.10 -0.65 20.71
N PHE A 88 -0.33 -1.81 20.19
CA PHE A 88 0.51 -2.98 20.10
C PHE A 88 1.75 -2.73 19.24
N CYS A 89 1.59 -2.24 18.01
CA CYS A 89 2.69 -1.98 17.08
C CYS A 89 3.71 -0.99 17.64
N LEU A 90 3.25 0.04 18.39
CA LEU A 90 4.12 1.07 18.96
C LEU A 90 4.84 0.66 20.25
N HIS A 91 4.21 -0.17 21.09
CA HIS A 91 4.67 -0.38 22.47
C HIS A 91 4.90 -1.84 22.87
N CYS A 92 4.34 -2.80 22.13
CA CYS A 92 4.35 -4.22 22.51
C CYS A 92 5.02 -5.12 21.48
N ASP A 93 5.07 -4.68 20.22
CA ASP A 93 5.75 -5.42 19.17
C ASP A 93 7.28 -5.25 19.30
N GLU A 94 7.95 -6.37 19.54
CA GLU A 94 9.40 -6.42 19.74
C GLU A 94 10.14 -6.67 18.42
N ALA A 95 9.42 -6.97 17.33
CA ALA A 95 10.01 -7.17 16.02
C ALA A 95 10.66 -5.87 15.51
N ALA A 96 11.74 -6.02 14.74
CA ALA A 96 12.30 -4.91 13.99
C ALA A 96 11.33 -4.56 12.85
N PRO A 97 10.81 -3.32 12.78
CA PRO A 97 9.72 -3.00 11.87
C PRO A 97 10.13 -3.02 10.39
N ALA A 98 11.43 -2.99 10.07
CA ALA A 98 11.96 -3.12 8.71
C ALA A 98 12.72 -4.45 8.48
N GLY A 99 12.58 -5.43 9.39
CA GLY A 99 13.33 -6.69 9.33
C GLY A 99 14.84 -6.51 9.52
N GLU A 100 15.61 -7.49 9.05
CA GLU A 100 17.08 -7.47 8.96
C GLU A 100 17.56 -6.95 7.58
N GLY A 101 16.67 -6.90 6.59
CA GLY A 101 16.98 -6.47 5.24
C GLY A 101 17.73 -7.54 4.43
N GLY A 102 17.72 -8.80 4.87
CA GLY A 102 18.42 -9.94 4.30
C GLY A 102 19.59 -10.47 5.15
N SER A 103 20.01 -11.71 4.89
CA SER A 103 21.12 -12.36 5.59
C SER A 103 22.51 -11.87 5.19
N VAL A 104 23.51 -12.08 6.03
CA VAL A 104 24.92 -11.77 5.69
C VAL A 104 25.39 -12.62 4.50
N VAL A 105 25.89 -11.96 3.46
CA VAL A 105 26.52 -12.63 2.31
C VAL A 105 27.90 -13.17 2.72
N ARG A 106 28.15 -14.46 2.53
CA ARG A 106 29.46 -15.06 2.85
C ARG A 106 30.55 -14.50 1.94
N ASP A 107 31.78 -14.46 2.46
CA ASP A 107 32.99 -14.00 1.75
C ASP A 107 32.93 -12.56 1.22
N ALA A 108 31.90 -11.78 1.57
CA ALA A 108 31.75 -10.37 1.19
C ALA A 108 32.62 -9.40 2.01
N GLY A 109 33.51 -9.90 2.88
CA GLY A 109 34.39 -9.05 3.70
C GLY A 109 33.65 -8.11 4.67
N GLY A 110 32.42 -8.45 5.05
CA GLY A 110 31.57 -7.61 5.90
C GLY A 110 30.84 -6.47 5.16
N ALA A 111 30.86 -6.46 3.82
CA ALA A 111 30.04 -5.54 3.04
C ALA A 111 28.55 -5.86 3.23
N LEU A 112 27.78 -4.83 3.59
CA LEU A 112 26.32 -4.91 3.71
C LEU A 112 25.65 -4.35 2.45
N LEU A 113 24.53 -4.95 2.06
CA LEU A 113 23.61 -4.39 1.06
C LEU A 113 23.03 -3.06 1.52
N TYR A 114 22.61 -2.23 0.58
CA TYR A 114 21.96 -0.95 0.91
C TYR A 114 20.71 -1.15 1.77
N ARG A 115 19.89 -2.16 1.46
CA ARG A 115 18.68 -2.49 2.25
C ARG A 115 18.98 -2.94 3.68
N GLN A 116 20.08 -3.67 3.91
CA GLN A 116 20.52 -4.03 5.27
C GLN A 116 20.90 -2.77 6.06
N ARG A 117 21.61 -1.83 5.43
CA ARG A 117 21.95 -0.55 6.07
C ARG A 117 20.72 0.31 6.35
N LEU A 118 19.68 0.24 5.52
CA LEU A 118 18.41 0.91 5.78
C LEU A 118 17.69 0.28 6.98
N ALA A 119 17.62 -1.05 7.04
CA ALA A 119 17.04 -1.77 8.17
C ALA A 119 17.78 -1.43 9.48
N ASP A 120 19.11 -1.40 9.46
CA ASP A 120 19.95 -0.96 10.58
C ASP A 120 19.65 0.50 11.01
N ALA A 121 19.47 1.41 10.03
CA ALA A 121 19.13 2.80 10.30
C ALA A 121 17.75 2.93 10.96
N VAL A 122 16.75 2.19 10.48
CA VAL A 122 15.41 2.15 11.08
C VAL A 122 15.47 1.57 12.50
N ALA A 123 16.27 0.52 12.72
CA ALA A 123 16.40 -0.11 14.04
C ALA A 123 17.11 0.79 15.06
N SER A 124 18.06 1.62 14.61
CA SER A 124 18.88 2.48 15.48
C SER A 124 18.25 3.84 15.77
N GLU A 125 17.40 4.37 14.90
CA GLU A 125 16.76 5.68 15.04
C GLU A 125 15.30 5.56 15.53
N PRO A 126 14.97 5.96 16.78
CA PRO A 126 13.64 5.73 17.37
C PRO A 126 12.48 6.36 16.59
N GLU A 127 12.71 7.50 15.95
CA GLU A 127 11.68 8.18 15.15
C GLU A 127 11.40 7.43 13.84
N LEU A 128 12.44 6.90 13.18
CA LEU A 128 12.28 6.08 11.98
C LEU A 128 11.60 4.74 12.33
N ALA A 129 12.01 4.10 13.42
CA ALA A 129 11.33 2.90 13.93
C ALA A 129 9.84 3.16 14.17
N ARG A 130 9.49 4.32 14.74
CA ARG A 130 8.09 4.69 14.99
C ARG A 130 7.32 4.89 13.68
N CYS A 131 7.88 5.61 12.71
CA CYS A 131 7.28 5.75 11.39
C CYS A 131 7.06 4.40 10.71
N ALA A 132 8.06 3.50 10.76
CA ALA A 132 7.97 2.16 10.16
C ALA A 132 6.87 1.31 10.82
N ARG A 133 6.72 1.39 12.14
CA ARG A 133 5.62 0.73 12.88
C ARG A 133 4.24 1.28 12.48
N VAL A 134 4.12 2.60 12.31
CA VAL A 134 2.88 3.23 11.85
C VAL A 134 2.54 2.82 10.42
N VAL A 135 3.53 2.78 9.51
CA VAL A 135 3.32 2.31 8.13
C VAL A 135 2.91 0.85 8.11
N ALA A 136 3.60 -0.03 8.83
CA ALA A 136 3.25 -1.44 8.93
C ALA A 136 1.82 -1.66 9.47
N TRP A 137 1.40 -0.87 10.45
CA TRP A 137 0.02 -0.87 10.95
C TRP A 137 -0.99 -0.40 9.91
N LEU A 138 -0.70 0.66 9.17
CA LEU A 138 -1.59 1.16 8.11
C LEU A 138 -1.70 0.15 6.95
N GLU A 139 -0.60 -0.55 6.64
CA GLU A 139 -0.58 -1.63 5.66
C GLU A 139 -1.43 -2.83 6.11
N SER A 140 -1.39 -3.21 7.39
CA SER A 140 -2.24 -4.29 7.92
C SER A 140 -3.72 -3.92 7.86
N LEU A 141 -4.08 -2.67 8.19
CA LEU A 141 -5.46 -2.18 8.04
C LEU A 141 -5.93 -2.20 6.58
N ALA A 142 -5.07 -1.78 5.65
CA ALA A 142 -5.36 -1.80 4.22
C ALA A 142 -5.55 -3.24 3.70
N GLU A 143 -4.71 -4.18 4.13
CA GLU A 143 -4.88 -5.60 3.80
C GLU A 143 -6.20 -6.15 4.34
N GLU A 144 -6.52 -5.87 5.61
CA GLU A 144 -7.77 -6.31 6.22
C GLU A 144 -8.99 -5.77 5.47
N ALA A 145 -8.95 -4.51 5.04
CA ALA A 145 -10.00 -3.90 4.22
C ALA A 145 -10.20 -4.64 2.90
N GLN A 146 -9.12 -5.07 2.27
CA GLN A 146 -9.19 -5.85 1.03
C GLN A 146 -9.77 -7.24 1.25
N ARG A 147 -9.35 -7.94 2.32
CA ARG A 147 -9.87 -9.28 2.65
C ARG A 147 -11.37 -9.26 2.87
N ARG A 148 -11.87 -8.20 3.53
CA ARG A 148 -13.30 -7.95 3.75
C ARG A 148 -14.04 -7.65 2.44
N GLY A 149 -13.47 -6.80 1.60
CA GLY A 149 -14.06 -6.47 0.28
C GLY A 149 -14.06 -7.63 -0.71
N GLY A 150 -13.09 -8.56 -0.60
CA GLY A 150 -12.94 -9.73 -1.48
C GLY A 150 -13.83 -10.93 -1.13
N GLY A 151 -14.31 -11.03 0.11
CA GLY A 151 -15.16 -12.15 0.57
C GLY A 151 -16.66 -12.01 0.24
N GLY A 152 -17.10 -10.84 -0.23
CA GLY A 152 -18.50 -10.51 -0.45
C GLY A 152 -18.94 -10.52 -1.91
N GLY A 153 -18.99 -11.71 -2.52
CA GLY A 153 -19.76 -11.88 -3.75
C GLY A 153 -21.24 -11.59 -3.51
N ALA A 154 -21.77 -10.61 -4.23
CA ALA A 154 -23.19 -10.27 -4.38
C ALA A 154 -23.91 -9.61 -3.18
N GLY A 155 -23.93 -8.27 -3.19
CA GLY A 155 -25.08 -7.51 -2.67
C GLY A 155 -24.72 -6.39 -1.70
N GLY A 156 -24.80 -5.14 -2.16
CA GLY A 156 -24.84 -3.99 -1.25
C GLY A 156 -24.11 -2.77 -1.79
N GLY A 157 -24.70 -2.09 -2.78
CA GLY A 157 -24.30 -0.74 -3.14
C GLY A 157 -24.57 0.23 -1.98
N GLY A 158 -23.52 0.89 -1.50
CA GLY A 158 -23.59 1.98 -0.54
C GLY A 158 -22.41 2.91 -0.80
N GLY A 159 -22.68 4.03 -1.47
CA GLY A 159 -21.67 4.95 -1.98
C GLY A 159 -20.80 5.57 -0.90
N GLY A 160 -19.51 5.27 -0.98
CA GLY A 160 -18.42 6.17 -0.64
C GLY A 160 -17.70 6.52 -1.93
N ALA A 161 -17.59 7.79 -2.26
CA ALA A 161 -16.90 8.26 -3.45
C ALA A 161 -15.39 8.00 -3.29
N GLY A 162 -14.91 6.88 -3.86
CA GLY A 162 -13.50 6.52 -3.84
C GLY A 162 -13.26 5.15 -4.48
N GLY A 163 -13.17 5.11 -5.82
CA GLY A 163 -12.55 4.01 -6.57
C GLY A 163 -13.31 2.68 -6.59
N GLY A 164 -14.08 2.44 -7.64
CA GLY A 164 -14.69 1.14 -7.92
C GLY A 164 -13.63 0.05 -8.12
N GLY A 165 -13.51 -0.85 -7.14
CA GLY A 165 -12.56 -1.95 -7.19
C GLY A 165 -12.92 -3.06 -6.21
N GLY A 166 -14.20 -3.44 -6.14
CA GLY A 166 -14.60 -4.63 -5.40
C GLY A 166 -14.16 -5.89 -6.15
N GLY A 167 -13.18 -6.62 -5.61
CA GLY A 167 -12.90 -8.04 -5.89
C GLY A 167 -12.93 -8.51 -7.36
N ALA A 168 -12.57 -7.66 -8.33
CA ALA A 168 -12.68 -8.04 -9.73
C ALA A 168 -11.48 -8.89 -10.15
N SER A 169 -11.71 -10.15 -10.51
CA SER A 169 -10.72 -10.98 -11.18
C SER A 169 -10.31 -10.34 -12.51
N PHE A 170 -9.01 -10.11 -12.71
CA PHE A 170 -8.49 -9.64 -14.00
C PHE A 170 -8.29 -10.81 -14.95
N GLN A 171 -8.71 -10.65 -16.21
CA GLN A 171 -8.44 -11.68 -17.21
C GLN A 171 -7.00 -11.55 -17.72
N PRO A 172 -6.36 -12.66 -18.11
CA PRO A 172 -5.06 -12.61 -18.78
C PRO A 172 -5.10 -11.65 -19.97
N LEU A 173 -4.08 -10.80 -20.10
CA LEU A 173 -3.93 -9.82 -21.19
C LEU A 173 -5.04 -8.75 -21.27
N GLU A 174 -5.89 -8.60 -20.26
CA GLU A 174 -7.00 -7.64 -20.27
C GLU A 174 -6.53 -6.18 -20.41
N ALA A 175 -5.34 -5.86 -19.91
CA ALA A 175 -4.81 -4.51 -19.90
C ALA A 175 -4.03 -4.16 -21.19
N LEU A 176 -4.07 -5.03 -22.21
CA LEU A 176 -3.55 -4.73 -23.54
C LEU A 176 -4.46 -3.78 -24.30
N TRP A 177 -3.87 -2.81 -25.00
CA TRP A 177 -4.56 -1.75 -25.72
C TRP A 177 -5.14 -2.19 -27.08
N TYR A 178 -5.86 -3.31 -27.13
CA TYR A 178 -6.40 -3.88 -28.36
C TYR A 178 -7.45 -2.98 -29.05
N GLU A 179 -8.33 -2.35 -28.29
CA GLU A 179 -9.36 -1.46 -28.86
C GLU A 179 -8.71 -0.19 -29.38
N THR A 180 -7.80 0.41 -28.58
CA THR A 180 -6.96 1.54 -29.03
C THR A 180 -6.22 1.19 -30.31
N LYS A 181 -5.54 0.04 -30.38
CA LYS A 181 -4.83 -0.42 -31.59
C LYS A 181 -5.76 -0.57 -32.80
N THR A 182 -6.99 -1.01 -32.58
CA THR A 182 -7.98 -1.18 -33.66
C THR A 182 -8.44 0.18 -34.18
N GLU A 183 -8.74 1.11 -33.28
CA GLU A 183 -9.14 2.48 -33.64
C GLU A 183 -7.99 3.26 -34.31
N MET A 184 -6.76 3.08 -33.83
CA MET A 184 -5.54 3.59 -34.46
C MET A 184 -5.42 3.17 -35.93
N ARG A 185 -5.67 1.88 -36.22
CA ARG A 185 -5.63 1.33 -37.59
C ARG A 185 -6.77 1.84 -38.47
N ALA A 186 -7.91 2.18 -37.87
CA ALA A 186 -9.02 2.80 -38.60
C ALA A 186 -8.71 4.24 -39.03
N GLY A 187 -7.66 4.87 -38.48
CA GLY A 187 -7.18 6.19 -38.92
C GLY A 187 -8.12 7.34 -38.56
N THR A 188 -8.97 7.17 -37.55
CA THR A 188 -9.93 8.18 -37.08
C THR A 188 -9.24 9.40 -36.43
N GLY A 189 -8.01 9.21 -35.92
CA GLY A 189 -7.23 10.25 -35.26
C GLY A 189 -7.73 10.62 -33.85
N SER A 190 -8.69 9.89 -33.30
CA SER A 190 -9.33 10.12 -32.00
C SER A 190 -8.55 9.58 -30.79
N VAL A 191 -7.58 8.69 -31.02
CA VAL A 191 -6.72 8.08 -29.98
C VAL A 191 -5.24 8.34 -30.24
N VAL A 192 -4.38 7.92 -29.31
CA VAL A 192 -2.91 7.91 -29.45
C VAL A 192 -2.46 7.30 -30.79
N SER A 193 -1.37 7.80 -31.35
CA SER A 193 -0.80 7.30 -32.62
C SER A 193 0.26 6.22 -32.44
N GLU A 194 0.70 5.99 -31.21
CA GLU A 194 1.74 5.04 -30.83
C GLU A 194 1.25 4.24 -29.59
N LEU A 195 1.83 3.07 -29.35
CA LEU A 195 1.39 2.12 -28.31
C LEU A 195 2.43 1.90 -27.20
N ASP A 196 3.47 2.73 -27.16
CA ASP A 196 4.36 2.84 -26.00
C ASP A 196 3.59 3.28 -24.74
N PRO A 197 4.01 2.85 -23.54
CA PRO A 197 3.31 3.17 -22.29
C PRO A 197 3.13 4.67 -22.01
N ASP A 198 4.07 5.50 -22.45
CA ASP A 198 4.06 6.95 -22.27
C ASP A 198 3.36 7.70 -23.41
N ALA A 199 2.90 7.02 -24.47
CA ALA A 199 2.22 7.64 -25.61
C ALA A 199 1.05 8.54 -25.19
N PRO A 200 0.16 8.16 -24.25
CA PRO A 200 -0.94 9.03 -23.82
C PRO A 200 -0.43 10.34 -23.21
N SER A 201 0.54 10.26 -22.31
CA SER A 201 1.13 11.41 -21.61
C SER A 201 1.95 12.29 -22.55
N ARG A 202 2.75 11.69 -23.44
CA ARG A 202 3.63 12.39 -24.40
C ARG A 202 2.83 13.10 -25.50
N THR A 203 1.77 12.48 -26.00
CA THR A 203 0.99 13.02 -27.14
C THR A 203 -0.24 13.82 -26.70
N GLY A 204 -0.65 13.73 -25.44
CA GLY A 204 -1.87 14.33 -24.92
C GLY A 204 -3.15 13.76 -25.54
N ARG A 205 -3.07 12.56 -26.14
CA ARG A 205 -4.20 11.88 -26.77
C ARG A 205 -4.69 10.74 -25.89
N PRO A 206 -6.00 10.47 -25.87
CA PRO A 206 -6.56 9.44 -25.01
C PRO A 206 -6.36 8.04 -25.61
N LEU A 207 -6.51 7.03 -24.75
CA LEU A 207 -6.76 5.66 -25.16
C LEU A 207 -8.22 5.50 -25.61
N HIS A 208 -8.54 4.39 -26.28
CA HIS A 208 -9.95 4.02 -26.50
C HIS A 208 -10.66 3.91 -25.13
N PRO A 209 -11.92 4.35 -24.99
CA PRO A 209 -12.61 4.42 -23.69
C PRO A 209 -12.69 3.10 -22.91
N GLY A 210 -12.78 1.96 -23.60
CA GLY A 210 -12.76 0.65 -22.93
C GLY A 210 -11.39 0.31 -22.34
N ASN A 211 -10.31 0.58 -23.09
CA ASN A 211 -8.95 0.47 -22.60
C ASN A 211 -8.64 1.46 -21.46
N ALA A 212 -9.14 2.70 -21.52
CA ALA A 212 -9.00 3.68 -20.43
C ALA A 212 -9.67 3.18 -19.14
N ARG A 213 -10.89 2.64 -19.21
CA ARG A 213 -11.58 2.03 -18.05
C ARG A 213 -10.83 0.83 -17.49
N SER A 214 -10.28 -0.04 -18.33
CA SER A 214 -9.47 -1.17 -17.87
C SER A 214 -8.19 -0.69 -17.18
N GLN A 215 -7.56 0.39 -17.67
CA GLN A 215 -6.41 1.01 -17.02
C GLN A 215 -6.75 1.61 -15.66
N GLU A 216 -7.87 2.32 -15.54
CA GLU A 216 -8.34 2.88 -14.27
C GLU A 216 -8.58 1.78 -13.25
N ARG A 217 -9.25 0.69 -13.65
CA ARG A 217 -9.51 -0.45 -12.78
C ARG A 217 -8.23 -1.16 -12.33
N LEU A 218 -7.29 -1.37 -13.25
CA LEU A 218 -5.98 -1.93 -12.95
C LEU A 218 -5.22 -1.06 -11.96
N MET A 219 -5.11 0.24 -12.22
CA MET A 219 -4.41 1.17 -11.33
C MET A 219 -5.10 1.31 -9.96
N GLY A 220 -6.42 1.15 -9.91
CA GLY A 220 -7.16 1.10 -8.64
C GLY A 220 -6.74 -0.10 -7.81
N ARG A 221 -6.58 -1.27 -8.43
CA ARG A 221 -6.09 -2.48 -7.75
C ARG A 221 -4.62 -2.36 -7.35
N VAL A 222 -3.77 -1.82 -8.22
CA VAL A 222 -2.35 -1.57 -7.92
C VAL A 222 -2.22 -0.64 -6.72
N TRP A 223 -2.96 0.46 -6.71
CA TRP A 223 -2.97 1.40 -5.58
C TRP A 223 -3.38 0.74 -4.27
N GLN A 224 -4.45 -0.07 -4.29
CA GLN A 224 -4.87 -0.83 -3.11
C GLN A 224 -3.76 -1.77 -2.61
N LEU A 225 -3.19 -2.60 -3.49
CA LEU A 225 -2.16 -3.57 -3.14
C LEU A 225 -0.89 -2.90 -2.58
N LEU A 226 -0.44 -1.80 -3.19
CA LEU A 226 0.71 -1.03 -2.69
C LEU A 226 0.47 -0.51 -1.27
N ARG A 227 -0.72 0.02 -0.98
CA ARG A 227 -1.08 0.47 0.38
C ARG A 227 -1.16 -0.63 1.42
N ALA A 228 -1.19 -1.89 0.99
CA ALA A 228 -1.20 -3.06 1.87
C ALA A 228 0.18 -3.73 1.94
N GLY A 229 1.25 -3.08 1.48
CA GLY A 229 2.61 -3.64 1.46
C GLY A 229 2.79 -4.79 0.45
N LYS A 230 1.82 -5.04 -0.43
CA LYS A 230 1.75 -6.24 -1.28
C LYS A 230 2.42 -6.05 -2.63
N THR A 231 3.65 -5.55 -2.63
CA THR A 231 4.43 -5.31 -3.85
C THR A 231 4.57 -6.56 -4.73
N PRO A 232 4.86 -7.77 -4.20
CA PRO A 232 4.95 -8.97 -5.04
C PRO A 232 3.67 -9.24 -5.86
N GLU A 233 2.50 -9.07 -5.24
CA GLU A 233 1.20 -9.25 -5.89
C GLU A 233 0.92 -8.18 -6.96
N VAL A 234 1.42 -6.95 -6.76
CA VAL A 234 1.36 -5.88 -7.78
C VAL A 234 2.14 -6.27 -9.03
N LEU A 235 3.36 -6.80 -8.85
CA LEU A 235 4.23 -7.19 -9.95
C LEU A 235 3.61 -8.36 -10.73
N GLU A 236 3.12 -9.37 -10.02
CA GLU A 236 2.43 -10.51 -10.61
C GLU A 236 1.18 -10.07 -11.38
N LEU A 237 0.33 -9.22 -10.78
CA LEU A 237 -0.87 -8.70 -11.42
C LEU A 237 -0.52 -7.98 -12.72
N CYS A 238 0.45 -7.07 -12.71
CA CYS A 238 0.86 -6.33 -13.90
C CYS A 238 1.38 -7.26 -15.01
N ALA A 239 2.15 -8.28 -14.66
CA ALA A 239 2.61 -9.28 -15.62
C ALA A 239 1.44 -10.09 -16.20
N ALA A 240 0.53 -10.57 -15.34
CA ALA A 240 -0.62 -11.40 -15.72
C ALA A 240 -1.59 -10.69 -16.68
N VAL A 241 -1.80 -9.38 -16.50
CA VAL A 241 -2.68 -8.58 -17.36
C VAL A 241 -2.00 -8.09 -18.65
N GLY A 242 -0.76 -8.52 -18.92
CA GLY A 242 -0.04 -8.19 -20.15
C GLY A 242 0.73 -6.86 -20.10
N GLN A 243 1.05 -6.34 -18.92
CA GLN A 243 1.87 -5.14 -18.72
C GLN A 243 3.17 -5.45 -17.95
N PRO A 244 4.06 -6.32 -18.49
CA PRO A 244 5.34 -6.62 -17.86
C PRO A 244 6.24 -5.38 -17.76
N TRP A 245 6.07 -4.39 -18.64
CA TRP A 245 6.74 -3.09 -18.54
C TRP A 245 6.36 -2.35 -17.26
N ARG A 246 5.10 -2.46 -16.81
CA ARG A 246 4.63 -1.82 -15.59
C ARG A 246 5.14 -2.57 -14.37
N ALA A 247 5.16 -3.90 -14.41
CA ALA A 247 5.81 -4.69 -13.38
C ALA A 247 7.30 -4.27 -13.23
N ALA A 248 8.04 -4.14 -14.33
CA ALA A 248 9.42 -3.67 -14.28
C ALA A 248 9.55 -2.24 -13.72
N ALA A 249 8.65 -1.33 -14.07
CA ALA A 249 8.67 0.05 -13.56
C ALA A 249 8.34 0.13 -12.06
N LEU A 250 7.40 -0.68 -11.58
CA LEU A 250 6.98 -0.71 -10.16
C LEU A 250 7.98 -1.49 -9.28
N GLY A 251 8.66 -2.48 -9.85
CA GLY A 251 9.59 -3.37 -9.14
C GLY A 251 11.03 -2.86 -9.04
N GLY A 252 11.33 -1.62 -9.43
CA GLY A 252 12.71 -1.10 -9.45
C GLY A 252 13.36 -0.94 -8.07
N GLY A 253 12.60 -1.08 -6.99
CA GLY A 253 13.11 -1.24 -5.62
C GLY A 253 13.36 -2.69 -5.19
N GLY A 254 13.16 -3.66 -6.08
CA GLY A 254 13.12 -5.09 -5.78
C GLY A 254 11.70 -5.64 -5.59
N PRO A 255 11.55 -6.96 -5.44
CA PRO A 255 10.24 -7.63 -5.37
C PRO A 255 9.35 -7.20 -4.20
N TRP A 256 9.93 -6.73 -3.09
CA TRP A 256 9.19 -6.18 -1.93
C TRP A 256 9.21 -4.65 -1.85
N GLY A 257 9.73 -3.97 -2.88
CA GLY A 257 9.93 -2.53 -2.86
C GLY A 257 11.20 -2.12 -2.12
N ALA A 258 11.42 -0.82 -2.02
CA ALA A 258 12.72 -0.26 -1.64
C ALA A 258 13.10 -0.43 -0.16
N LEU A 259 12.10 -0.52 0.71
CA LEU A 259 12.25 -0.82 2.13
C LEU A 259 10.92 -1.39 2.64
N PRO A 260 10.72 -2.72 2.62
CA PRO A 260 9.50 -3.31 3.18
C PRO A 260 9.48 -3.12 4.70
N VAL A 261 8.27 -3.10 5.27
CA VAL A 261 8.05 -3.04 6.73
C VAL A 261 7.04 -4.09 7.18
N GLY A 262 7.00 -4.38 8.48
CA GLY A 262 6.05 -5.31 9.09
C GLY A 262 6.11 -6.71 8.46
N ALA A 263 4.94 -7.23 8.09
CA ALA A 263 4.81 -8.57 7.47
C ALA A 263 5.60 -8.69 6.17
N ALA A 264 5.60 -7.65 5.33
CA ALA A 264 6.35 -7.67 4.06
C ALA A 264 7.87 -7.75 4.28
N ALA A 265 8.38 -7.16 5.36
CA ALA A 265 9.80 -7.27 5.70
C ALA A 265 10.17 -8.69 6.14
N ALA A 266 9.35 -9.30 7.01
CA ALA A 266 9.54 -10.68 7.44
C ALA A 266 9.51 -11.66 6.25
N GLU A 267 8.54 -11.50 5.34
CA GLU A 267 8.47 -12.29 4.11
C GLU A 267 9.71 -12.12 3.22
N ALA A 268 10.21 -10.88 3.08
CA ALA A 268 11.40 -10.60 2.29
C ALA A 268 12.66 -11.26 2.88
N ASP A 269 12.82 -11.22 4.20
CA ASP A 269 13.95 -11.85 4.89
C ASP A 269 13.93 -13.38 4.75
N GLU A 270 12.75 -13.99 4.77
CA GLU A 270 12.60 -15.45 4.58
C GLU A 270 12.79 -15.88 3.11
N ALA A 271 12.31 -15.07 2.16
CA ALA A 271 12.26 -15.46 0.76
C ALA A 271 13.57 -15.24 0.01
N VAL A 272 14.41 -14.28 0.41
CA VAL A 272 15.60 -13.92 -0.36
C VAL A 272 16.83 -14.74 0.05
N GLY A 273 17.14 -15.74 -0.78
CA GLY A 273 18.31 -16.62 -0.59
C GLY A 273 19.66 -15.93 -0.77
N GLU A 274 20.72 -16.56 -0.27
CA GLU A 274 22.10 -16.05 -0.28
C GLU A 274 22.61 -15.70 -1.70
N ASP A 275 22.28 -16.51 -2.71
CA ASP A 275 22.73 -16.30 -4.08
C ASP A 275 22.21 -14.98 -4.68
N VAL A 276 20.93 -14.66 -4.48
CA VAL A 276 20.32 -13.41 -4.95
C VAL A 276 20.96 -12.20 -4.26
N GLN A 277 21.25 -12.32 -2.97
CA GLN A 277 21.91 -11.27 -2.20
C GLN A 277 23.35 -11.02 -2.67
N ALA A 278 24.07 -12.08 -3.05
CA ALA A 278 25.41 -11.97 -3.61
C ALA A 278 25.40 -11.24 -4.96
N GLU A 279 24.41 -11.51 -5.82
CA GLU A 279 24.22 -10.81 -7.09
C GLU A 279 23.90 -9.32 -6.87
N GLU A 280 22.93 -9.02 -6.00
CA GLU A 280 22.59 -7.64 -5.62
C GLU A 280 23.80 -6.87 -5.07
N LEU A 281 24.61 -7.52 -4.23
CA LEU A 281 25.78 -6.89 -3.64
C LEU A 281 26.86 -6.63 -4.68
N ALA A 282 27.05 -7.54 -5.63
CA ALA A 282 27.97 -7.34 -6.75
C ALA A 282 27.54 -6.15 -7.63
N ASP A 283 26.25 -5.99 -7.86
CA ASP A 283 25.69 -4.86 -8.60
C ASP A 283 25.88 -3.54 -7.84
N GLU A 284 25.66 -3.52 -6.52
CA GLU A 284 25.93 -2.35 -5.68
C GLU A 284 27.41 -1.97 -5.63
N VAL A 285 28.31 -2.96 -5.58
CA VAL A 285 29.77 -2.72 -5.63
C VAL A 285 30.15 -2.10 -6.97
N SER A 286 29.54 -2.55 -8.07
CA SER A 286 29.84 -2.09 -9.42
C SER A 286 29.28 -0.70 -9.72
N ASN A 287 28.05 -0.40 -9.25
CA ASN A 287 27.32 0.83 -9.57
C ASN A 287 27.31 1.87 -8.43
N GLY A 288 27.80 1.50 -7.25
CA GLY A 288 27.66 2.25 -6.01
C GLY A 288 26.38 1.89 -5.25
N ALA A 289 26.52 1.69 -3.94
CA ALA A 289 25.42 1.30 -3.05
C ALA A 289 24.26 2.31 -3.10
N GLY A 290 23.06 1.82 -3.38
CA GLY A 290 21.84 2.63 -3.47
C GLY A 290 21.73 3.54 -4.71
N THR A 291 22.75 3.60 -5.58
CA THR A 291 22.73 4.50 -6.76
C THR A 291 21.57 4.16 -7.71
N LEU A 292 21.37 2.88 -8.02
CA LEU A 292 20.31 2.47 -8.97
C LEU A 292 18.91 2.70 -8.37
N LEU A 293 18.74 2.40 -7.08
CA LEU A 293 17.50 2.66 -6.37
C LEU A 293 17.17 4.16 -6.38
N ALA A 294 18.16 5.01 -6.11
CA ALA A 294 18.03 6.44 -6.16
C ALA A 294 17.60 6.97 -7.54
N LEU A 295 18.23 6.46 -8.61
CA LEU A 295 17.88 6.80 -9.98
C LEU A 295 16.46 6.38 -10.33
N TRP A 296 16.06 5.17 -9.91
CA TRP A 296 14.72 4.66 -10.11
C TRP A 296 13.66 5.51 -9.37
N ARG A 297 13.88 5.86 -8.10
CA ARG A 297 12.99 6.75 -7.35
C ARG A 297 12.86 8.11 -8.02
N TRP A 298 13.97 8.68 -8.47
CA TRP A 298 13.93 9.93 -9.23
C TRP A 298 13.12 9.79 -10.51
N ALA A 299 13.28 8.70 -11.26
CA ALA A 299 12.49 8.43 -12.46
C ALA A 299 10.99 8.26 -12.15
N ALA A 300 10.64 7.58 -11.06
CA ALA A 300 9.26 7.48 -10.58
C ALA A 300 8.67 8.86 -10.24
N LEU A 301 9.42 9.72 -9.55
CA LEU A 301 9.01 11.09 -9.26
C LEU A 301 8.77 11.91 -10.55
N GLN A 302 9.62 11.74 -11.56
CA GLN A 302 9.41 12.37 -12.87
C GLN A 302 8.16 11.83 -13.56
N ALA A 303 7.91 10.52 -13.51
CA ALA A 303 6.71 9.91 -14.05
C ALA A 303 5.43 10.43 -13.36
N ALA A 304 5.46 10.63 -12.05
CA ALA A 304 4.37 11.24 -11.29
C ALA A 304 4.13 12.71 -11.68
N SER A 305 5.20 13.42 -12.07
CA SER A 305 5.16 14.84 -12.43
C SER A 305 4.79 15.11 -13.89
N GLY A 306 4.97 14.14 -14.80
CA GLY A 306 4.78 14.27 -16.26
C GLY A 306 3.33 14.48 -16.74
N GLY A 307 2.42 14.84 -15.85
CA GLY A 307 0.97 14.92 -16.05
C GLY A 307 0.41 16.27 -16.48
N GLY A 308 0.85 16.80 -17.61
CA GLY A 308 0.40 18.09 -18.12
C GLY A 308 -0.30 17.98 -19.46
N GLY A 309 -1.42 17.27 -19.58
CA GLY A 309 -2.15 17.26 -20.86
C GLY A 309 -3.23 16.19 -21.03
N GLY A 310 -4.24 16.16 -20.18
CA GLY A 310 -5.40 15.28 -20.37
C GLY A 310 -6.24 15.20 -19.12
N GLY A 311 -7.34 15.95 -19.08
CA GLY A 311 -8.14 16.12 -17.87
C GLY A 311 -8.75 14.84 -17.33
N ALA A 312 -8.90 14.80 -15.99
CA ALA A 312 -9.90 14.00 -15.27
C ALA A 312 -9.99 12.49 -15.56
N ASP A 313 -8.94 11.84 -16.07
CA ASP A 313 -8.90 10.38 -16.16
C ASP A 313 -8.53 9.79 -14.80
N GLY A 314 -9.38 8.93 -14.24
CA GLY A 314 -9.14 8.25 -12.97
C GLY A 314 -7.89 7.38 -13.01
N ALA A 315 -7.55 6.82 -14.17
CA ALA A 315 -6.32 6.05 -14.35
C ALA A 315 -5.07 6.91 -14.14
N PHE A 316 -5.06 8.11 -14.71
CA PHE A 316 -3.94 9.04 -14.60
C PHE A 316 -3.72 9.51 -13.16
N ARG A 317 -4.82 9.79 -12.44
CA ARG A 317 -4.77 10.15 -11.01
C ARG A 317 -4.11 9.05 -10.17
N LEU A 318 -4.52 7.80 -10.39
CA LEU A 318 -3.98 6.66 -9.65
C LEU A 318 -2.53 6.36 -10.05
N GLU A 319 -2.19 6.47 -11.32
CA GLU A 319 -0.82 6.30 -11.80
C GLU A 319 0.14 7.35 -11.23
N ARG A 320 -0.28 8.62 -11.21
CA ARG A 320 0.45 9.68 -10.51
C ARG A 320 0.63 9.37 -9.03
N ALA A 321 -0.39 8.82 -8.37
CA ALA A 321 -0.29 8.48 -6.95
C ALA A 321 0.67 7.32 -6.69
N VAL A 322 0.60 6.27 -7.50
CA VAL A 322 1.49 5.10 -7.44
C VAL A 322 2.94 5.51 -7.66
N PHE A 323 3.24 6.22 -8.74
CA PHE A 323 4.61 6.69 -8.99
C PHE A 323 5.04 7.80 -8.02
N GLY A 324 4.07 8.56 -7.49
CA GLY A 324 4.29 9.54 -6.44
C GLY A 324 4.81 8.88 -5.17
N GLU A 325 4.19 7.79 -4.74
CA GLU A 325 4.64 7.01 -3.59
C GLU A 325 6.04 6.42 -3.82
N LEU A 326 6.26 5.75 -4.97
CA LEU A 326 7.56 5.17 -5.30
C LEU A 326 8.67 6.22 -5.44
N GLY A 327 8.29 7.45 -5.84
CA GLY A 327 9.16 8.61 -5.99
C GLY A 327 9.23 9.52 -4.77
N ASP A 328 8.68 9.10 -3.62
CA ASP A 328 8.74 9.83 -2.36
C ASP A 328 8.01 11.20 -2.39
N SER A 329 6.79 11.22 -2.91
CA SER A 329 5.96 12.42 -3.04
C SER A 329 4.52 12.21 -2.56
N ALA A 330 4.31 12.45 -1.27
CA ALA A 330 2.97 12.46 -0.67
C ALA A 330 2.01 13.46 -1.37
N ALA A 331 2.54 14.58 -1.90
CA ALA A 331 1.74 15.54 -2.66
C ALA A 331 1.23 14.98 -4.01
N ALA A 332 1.97 14.07 -4.63
CA ALA A 332 1.52 13.38 -5.84
C ALA A 332 0.47 12.30 -5.51
N ALA A 333 0.62 11.62 -4.37
CA ALA A 333 -0.30 10.60 -3.85
C ALA A 333 -1.61 11.13 -3.26
N ALA A 334 -1.60 12.32 -2.64
CA ALA A 334 -2.72 12.89 -1.92
C ALA A 334 -4.06 12.90 -2.69
N PRO A 335 -4.13 13.21 -4.00
CA PRO A 335 -5.39 13.20 -4.77
C PRO A 335 -6.07 11.82 -4.90
N ALA A 336 -5.34 10.73 -4.65
CA ALA A 336 -5.86 9.35 -4.68
C ALA A 336 -6.14 8.78 -3.28
N CYS A 337 -5.82 9.51 -2.21
CA CYS A 337 -6.12 9.10 -0.84
C CYS A 337 -7.62 9.27 -0.58
N GLY A 338 -8.30 8.18 -0.24
CA GLY A 338 -9.73 8.17 0.04
C GLY A 338 -10.08 8.38 1.51
N THR A 339 -9.13 8.10 2.39
CA THR A 339 -9.30 8.20 3.85
C THR A 339 -8.11 8.91 4.49
N TRP A 340 -8.20 9.19 5.80
CA TRP A 340 -7.09 9.78 6.52
C TRP A 340 -5.96 8.76 6.72
N GLU A 341 -6.27 7.46 6.83
CA GLU A 341 -5.30 6.36 6.89
C GLU A 341 -4.48 6.30 5.60
N ASP A 342 -5.11 6.45 4.43
CA ASP A 342 -4.42 6.50 3.14
C ASP A 342 -3.41 7.65 3.09
N PHE A 343 -3.82 8.82 3.58
CA PHE A 343 -2.95 10.01 3.61
C PHE A 343 -1.83 9.86 4.64
N ALA A 344 -2.14 9.35 5.83
CA ALA A 344 -1.17 9.11 6.88
C ALA A 344 -0.12 8.08 6.43
N TRP A 345 -0.53 7.05 5.69
CA TRP A 345 0.37 6.04 5.14
C TRP A 345 1.39 6.70 4.22
N SER A 346 0.94 7.43 3.20
CA SER A 346 1.83 8.11 2.25
C SER A 346 2.75 9.14 2.94
N TYR A 347 2.24 9.86 3.95
CA TYR A 347 3.03 10.83 4.71
C TYR A 347 4.08 10.17 5.62
N CYS A 348 3.75 9.05 6.27
CA CYS A 348 4.65 8.33 7.17
C CYS A 348 5.65 7.45 6.43
N SER A 349 5.36 7.03 5.19
CA SER A 349 6.32 6.36 4.29
C SER A 349 7.46 7.29 3.89
N TYR A 350 7.17 8.59 3.70
CA TYR A 350 8.15 9.59 3.25
C TYR A 350 9.49 9.59 4.02
N PRO A 351 9.53 9.68 5.36
CA PRO A 351 10.78 9.69 6.11
C PRO A 351 11.55 8.36 6.10
N LEU A 352 10.90 7.23 5.77
CA LEU A 352 11.54 5.90 5.76
C LEU A 352 12.44 5.69 4.54
N LEU A 353 12.25 6.53 3.53
CA LEU A 353 13.05 6.53 2.33
C LEU A 353 14.03 7.69 2.47
N PRO A 354 15.36 7.45 2.56
CA PRO A 354 16.30 8.56 2.75
C PRO A 354 16.11 9.62 1.66
N ASN A 355 15.89 10.85 2.14
CA ASN A 355 15.46 11.99 1.35
C ASN A 355 16.33 12.15 0.09
N ILE A 356 15.70 12.34 -1.08
CA ILE A 356 16.34 12.58 -2.39
C ILE A 356 17.45 13.65 -2.34
N SER A 357 17.46 14.53 -1.34
CA SER A 357 18.59 15.46 -1.07
C SER A 357 19.94 14.77 -0.85
N CYS A 358 20.00 13.52 -0.38
CA CYS A 358 21.24 12.73 -0.36
C CYS A 358 21.72 12.31 -1.76
N LEU A 359 20.91 12.53 -2.80
CA LEU A 359 21.20 12.27 -4.22
C LEU A 359 21.75 13.50 -4.96
N ASN A 360 22.02 14.62 -4.27
CA ASN A 360 22.65 15.80 -4.88
C ASN A 360 23.89 15.48 -5.75
N PRO A 361 24.79 14.55 -5.37
CA PRO A 361 25.90 14.14 -6.22
C PRO A 361 25.45 13.40 -7.49
N VAL A 362 24.46 12.51 -7.39
CA VAL A 362 23.91 11.72 -8.51
C VAL A 362 23.10 12.61 -9.46
N ILE A 363 22.25 13.49 -8.93
CA ILE A 363 21.51 14.50 -9.69
C ILE A 363 22.49 15.45 -10.40
N SER A 364 23.60 15.83 -9.75
CA SER A 364 24.65 16.64 -10.38
C SER A 364 25.37 15.89 -11.52
N ILE A 365 25.65 14.60 -11.36
CA ILE A 365 26.24 13.75 -12.41
C ILE A 365 25.27 13.56 -13.59
N LEU A 366 24.00 13.27 -13.30
CA LEU A 366 22.95 13.15 -14.32
C LEU A 366 22.70 14.46 -15.06
N ARG A 367 22.71 15.61 -14.38
CA ARG A 367 22.61 16.94 -15.02
C ARG A 367 23.75 17.22 -16.00
N ARG A 368 24.95 16.70 -15.72
CA ARG A 368 26.08 16.79 -16.67
C ARG A 368 25.91 15.88 -17.87
N ALA A 369 25.23 14.73 -17.71
CA ALA A 369 24.99 13.76 -18.77
C ALA A 369 23.74 14.07 -19.62
N VAL A 370 22.71 14.70 -19.03
CA VAL A 370 21.43 15.04 -19.66
C VAL A 370 21.04 16.48 -19.30
N PRO A 371 21.34 17.49 -20.15
CA PRO A 371 21.22 18.91 -19.82
C PRO A 371 19.79 19.43 -19.58
N HIS A 372 18.76 18.63 -19.89
CA HIS A 372 17.35 19.02 -19.82
C HIS A 372 16.64 18.60 -18.52
N ILE A 373 17.37 18.09 -17.52
CA ILE A 373 16.79 17.69 -16.23
C ILE A 373 16.39 18.96 -15.44
N PRO A 374 15.09 19.19 -15.15
CA PRO A 374 14.66 20.28 -14.28
C PRO A 374 15.12 20.04 -12.83
N PRO A 375 15.33 21.10 -12.02
CA PRO A 375 15.65 20.91 -10.62
C PRO A 375 14.52 20.19 -9.88
N PRO A 376 14.81 19.38 -8.84
CA PRO A 376 13.78 19.02 -7.89
C PRO A 376 13.23 20.35 -7.36
N THR A 377 11.95 20.61 -7.62
CA THR A 377 11.29 21.75 -6.99
C THR A 377 11.34 21.48 -5.50
N ASP A 378 11.92 22.39 -4.73
CA ASP A 378 11.80 22.37 -3.28
C ASP A 378 10.32 22.39 -2.95
N PHE A 379 9.74 21.24 -2.63
CA PHE A 379 8.39 21.14 -2.09
C PHE A 379 8.44 21.56 -0.62
N THR A 380 8.71 22.85 -0.41
CA THR A 380 8.41 23.56 0.83
C THR A 380 7.24 24.50 0.53
N SER A 381 6.03 23.95 0.56
CA SER A 381 4.76 24.72 0.59
C SER A 381 3.67 23.85 1.18
#